data_AF-A0A961C6P1-F1
#
_entry.id   AF-A0A961C6P1-F1
#
_cell.length_a   1.000
_cell.length_b   1.000
_cell.length_c   1.000
_cell.angle_alpha   90.00
_cell.angle_beta   90.00
_cell.angle_gamma   90.00
#
_symmetry.space_group_name_H-M   'P 1'
#
loop_
_entity.id
_entity.type
_entity.pdbx_description
1 polymer ?
#
loop_
_entity_poly.entity_id
_entity_poly.type
_entity_poly.pdbx_seq_one_letter_code
_entity_poly.pdbx_strand_id
1 'polypeptide(L)'
;MSRFLVIISTLAIVAGCTVPKDKTPDPNPEPDPDALVVVDVDGAPIAGASVVVADWTGFAVSLVSSDDGTVQLPVGERLVMMTVDAPDMLAVTRQPLKGPVTLLDDSDRDDSDGDGVSNGEEAELGTDPEVADTDSDGINDGDEAKVIEGFAPVALGANPLRRDMFVELDWWSEFGDSGRFGSGAQDLLNATFRDSSLKNPDGTFGIEVHVDAGEFGGGTAVEVDEWCDYSEPNPLRFDVAPERRSLFFHVTMVPLREQCGHRGIAYATRSVMVDPIVQQDAGVRDLFWAGVVAHELGHTLGLSHGGDEEVNCKPNYPSLMNYDYLPMILMGSVSFSRGTQPPIDENAIVESQPFLVYPGYDFNKDGKISSTPYAMDLNDGTWMDPALAEMLYSVAGRDVEEACSSSGDLTVLTDHDDWPRIDRGLPAAVGLPLGEGNWSPWIGPLDEPVRE
;
A
#
# COMPACT_ATOMS: atom_id res chain seq x y z
N MET A 1 -54.15 -18.34 35.51
CA MET A 1 -54.08 -19.27 34.37
C MET A 1 -52.62 -19.35 33.95
N SER A 2 -52.16 -20.59 33.72
CA SER A 2 -50.79 -21.13 33.51
C SER A 2 -49.64 -20.14 33.26
N ARG A 3 -48.51 -20.12 34.01
CA ARG A 3 -47.51 -21.18 34.34
C ARG A 3 -46.86 -21.75 33.06
N PHE A 4 -45.54 -21.88 32.84
CA PHE A 4 -44.37 -21.98 33.71
C PHE A 4 -43.08 -21.95 32.84
N LEU A 5 -42.04 -21.29 33.37
CA LEU A 5 -40.63 -21.71 33.44
C LEU A 5 -40.37 -23.23 33.29
N VAL A 6 -39.22 -23.64 32.69
CA VAL A 6 -38.41 -24.88 32.95
C VAL A 6 -37.61 -25.23 31.66
N ILE A 7 -36.37 -25.76 31.59
CA ILE A 7 -35.21 -26.06 32.45
C ILE A 7 -34.05 -26.39 31.47
N ILE A 8 -32.81 -26.12 31.88
CA ILE A 8 -31.55 -26.58 31.26
C ILE A 8 -31.36 -28.09 31.44
N SER A 9 -30.94 -28.81 30.39
CA SER A 9 -30.02 -29.98 30.40
C SER A 9 -30.33 -30.89 29.19
N THR A 10 -29.35 -31.30 28.38
CA THR A 10 -28.59 -32.57 28.56
C THR A 10 -27.68 -32.83 27.35
N LEU A 11 -26.52 -33.39 27.67
CA LEU A 11 -25.43 -33.90 26.85
C LEU A 11 -25.80 -35.18 26.07
N ALA A 12 -25.28 -35.29 24.83
CA ALA A 12 -24.91 -36.46 24.01
C ALA A 12 -25.87 -37.65 23.79
N ILE A 13 -25.96 -38.13 22.53
CA ILE A 13 -25.70 -39.54 22.12
C ILE A 13 -25.50 -39.59 20.59
N VAL A 14 -24.39 -40.22 20.20
CA VAL A 14 -23.99 -40.65 18.85
C VAL A 14 -24.98 -41.68 18.30
N ALA A 15 -25.45 -41.50 17.06
CA ALA A 15 -26.04 -42.60 16.29
C ALA A 15 -25.95 -42.39 14.77
N GLY A 16 -25.04 -43.13 14.14
CA GLY A 16 -25.35 -43.86 12.90
C GLY A 16 -25.18 -43.13 11.57
N CYS A 17 -23.97 -43.18 11.01
CA CYS A 17 -23.80 -43.25 9.57
C CYS A 17 -24.58 -44.46 9.02
N THR A 18 -25.54 -44.22 8.12
CA THR A 18 -25.98 -45.23 7.16
C THR A 18 -25.94 -44.61 5.77
N VAL A 19 -25.00 -45.08 4.96
CA VAL A 19 -24.92 -44.78 3.53
C VAL A 19 -25.99 -45.62 2.83
N PRO A 20 -26.96 -45.04 2.10
CA PRO A 20 -27.75 -45.81 1.17
C PRO A 20 -26.87 -46.16 -0.03
N LYS A 21 -26.52 -47.44 -0.16
CA LYS A 21 -26.14 -48.03 -1.45
C LYS A 21 -27.41 -48.16 -2.30
N ASP A 22 -27.25 -47.96 -3.61
CA ASP A 22 -28.28 -47.90 -4.66
C ASP A 22 -29.03 -46.57 -4.80
N LYS A 23 -28.39 -45.64 -5.50
CA LYS A 23 -29.09 -44.85 -6.51
C LYS A 23 -28.35 -45.04 -7.83
N THR A 24 -29.06 -45.53 -8.84
CA THR A 24 -28.70 -45.26 -10.24
C THR A 24 -28.47 -43.76 -10.40
N PRO A 25 -27.46 -43.30 -11.16
CA PRO A 25 -27.27 -41.87 -11.40
C PRO A 25 -28.58 -41.26 -11.88
N ASP A 26 -29.01 -40.17 -11.24
CA ASP A 26 -30.13 -39.39 -11.75
C ASP A 26 -29.73 -38.89 -13.15
N PRO A 27 -30.48 -39.20 -14.21
CA PRO A 27 -30.16 -38.70 -15.55
C PRO A 27 -30.32 -37.19 -15.67
N ASN A 28 -30.87 -36.52 -14.65
CA ASN A 28 -31.00 -35.07 -14.61
C ASN A 28 -30.93 -34.56 -13.14
N PRO A 29 -29.73 -34.49 -12.53
CA PRO A 29 -29.61 -33.96 -11.17
C PRO A 29 -30.19 -32.54 -11.10
N GLU A 30 -30.93 -32.22 -10.03
CA GLU A 30 -31.27 -30.82 -9.74
C GLU A 30 -29.97 -30.00 -9.72
N PRO A 31 -29.91 -28.82 -10.37
CA PRO A 31 -28.69 -28.03 -10.43
C PRO A 31 -28.23 -27.74 -9.00
N ASP A 32 -26.95 -28.04 -8.74
CA ASP A 32 -26.31 -27.72 -7.48
C ASP A 32 -26.48 -26.21 -7.24
N PRO A 33 -27.11 -25.77 -6.13
CA PRO A 33 -27.30 -24.36 -5.84
C PRO A 33 -25.98 -23.58 -5.74
N ASP A 34 -24.86 -24.30 -5.58
CA ASP A 34 -23.51 -23.74 -5.50
C ASP A 34 -22.72 -23.85 -6.84
N ALA A 35 -23.33 -24.41 -7.90
CA ALA A 35 -22.71 -24.48 -9.22
C ALA A 35 -22.93 -23.18 -10.03
N LEU A 36 -21.82 -22.64 -10.55
CA LEU A 36 -21.82 -21.55 -11.50
C LEU A 36 -22.19 -22.09 -12.89
N VAL A 37 -22.93 -21.32 -13.69
CA VAL A 37 -23.21 -21.64 -15.10
C VAL A 37 -22.77 -20.49 -15.99
N VAL A 38 -21.90 -20.77 -16.96
CA VAL A 38 -21.43 -19.82 -17.97
C VAL A 38 -22.31 -19.93 -19.22
N VAL A 39 -22.88 -18.81 -19.65
CA VAL A 39 -23.81 -18.74 -20.78
C VAL A 39 -23.51 -17.54 -21.68
N ASP A 40 -23.98 -17.59 -22.92
CA ASP A 40 -24.01 -16.44 -23.83
C ASP A 40 -25.21 -15.51 -23.55
N VAL A 41 -25.34 -14.44 -24.34
CA VAL A 41 -26.43 -13.45 -24.27
C VAL A 41 -27.83 -14.05 -24.50
N ASP A 42 -27.92 -15.18 -25.22
CA ASP A 42 -29.16 -15.89 -25.49
C ASP A 42 -29.47 -16.95 -24.41
N GLY A 43 -28.56 -17.13 -23.45
CA GLY A 43 -28.67 -18.10 -22.36
C GLY A 43 -28.23 -19.52 -22.76
N ALA A 44 -27.54 -19.69 -23.90
CA ALA A 44 -26.97 -20.97 -24.27
C ALA A 44 -25.67 -21.23 -23.47
N PRO A 45 -25.42 -22.47 -23.02
CA PRO A 45 -24.24 -22.79 -22.24
C PRO A 45 -22.96 -22.67 -23.06
N ILE A 46 -21.91 -22.10 -22.44
CA ILE A 46 -20.58 -21.99 -23.04
C ILE A 46 -19.69 -23.05 -22.41
N ALA A 47 -19.26 -24.02 -23.22
CA ALA A 47 -18.33 -25.08 -22.83
C ALA A 47 -16.87 -24.64 -23.03
N GLY A 48 -15.98 -25.04 -22.12
CA GLY A 48 -14.55 -24.74 -22.24
C GLY A 48 -14.16 -23.30 -21.88
N ALA A 49 -15.07 -22.53 -21.26
CA ALA A 49 -14.74 -21.21 -20.72
C ALA A 49 -13.72 -21.36 -19.58
N SER A 50 -12.68 -20.54 -19.61
CA SER A 50 -11.71 -20.39 -18.51
C SER A 50 -12.37 -19.64 -17.37
N VAL A 51 -12.32 -20.20 -16.16
CA VAL A 51 -12.91 -19.60 -14.97
C VAL A 51 -11.85 -19.59 -13.89
N VAL A 52 -11.28 -18.44 -13.62
CA VAL A 52 -10.32 -18.26 -12.53
C VAL A 52 -11.06 -17.69 -11.34
N VAL A 53 -10.97 -18.34 -10.18
CA VAL A 53 -11.63 -17.88 -8.95
C VAL A 53 -10.59 -17.56 -7.89
N ALA A 54 -10.76 -16.44 -7.19
CA ALA A 54 -9.92 -16.05 -6.08
C ALA A 54 -10.69 -16.11 -4.76
N ASP A 55 -9.99 -16.59 -3.74
CA ASP A 55 -10.45 -16.51 -2.36
C ASP A 55 -10.15 -15.14 -1.75
N TRP A 56 -10.67 -14.92 -0.54
CA TRP A 56 -10.47 -13.70 0.24
C TRP A 56 -9.01 -13.39 0.59
N THR A 57 -8.07 -14.32 0.40
CA THR A 57 -6.62 -14.09 0.58
C THR A 57 -5.92 -13.72 -0.73
N GLY A 58 -6.66 -13.64 -1.84
CA GLY A 58 -6.10 -13.38 -3.16
C GLY A 58 -5.51 -14.61 -3.84
N PHE A 59 -5.59 -15.80 -3.22
CA PHE A 59 -5.15 -17.04 -3.85
C PHE A 59 -6.15 -17.45 -4.94
N ALA A 60 -5.65 -17.68 -6.15
CA ALA A 60 -6.45 -17.97 -7.32
C ALA A 60 -6.31 -19.42 -7.81
N VAL A 61 -7.41 -20.02 -8.26
CA VAL A 61 -7.43 -21.34 -8.90
C VAL A 61 -8.19 -21.30 -10.22
N SER A 62 -7.67 -22.03 -11.21
CA SER A 62 -8.28 -22.13 -12.54
C SER A 62 -9.18 -23.36 -12.68
N LEU A 63 -10.34 -23.11 -13.26
CA LEU A 63 -11.39 -24.08 -13.56
C LEU A 63 -11.79 -23.91 -15.02
N VAL A 64 -12.51 -24.90 -15.55
CA VAL A 64 -13.03 -24.89 -16.92
C VAL A 64 -14.50 -25.28 -16.90
N SER A 65 -15.34 -24.57 -17.66
CA SER A 65 -16.75 -24.92 -17.79
C SER A 65 -16.96 -26.24 -18.53
N SER A 66 -17.88 -27.05 -18.01
CA SER A 66 -18.30 -28.33 -18.61
C SER A 66 -19.13 -28.12 -19.88
N ASP A 67 -19.47 -29.21 -20.58
CA ASP A 67 -20.28 -29.17 -21.81
C ASP A 67 -21.64 -28.46 -21.66
N ASP A 68 -22.19 -28.44 -20.45
CA ASP A 68 -23.45 -27.76 -20.09
C ASP A 68 -23.22 -26.37 -19.47
N GLY A 69 -22.01 -25.83 -19.58
CA GLY A 69 -21.61 -24.53 -19.04
C GLY A 69 -21.39 -24.53 -17.53
N THR A 70 -21.58 -25.66 -16.85
CA THR A 70 -21.45 -25.72 -15.38
C THR A 70 -19.98 -25.71 -14.95
N VAL A 71 -19.71 -25.00 -13.85
CA VAL A 71 -18.42 -24.97 -13.18
C VAL A 71 -18.65 -25.31 -11.72
N GLN A 72 -18.00 -26.36 -11.25
CA GLN A 72 -18.02 -26.72 -9.84
C GLN A 72 -16.98 -25.90 -9.10
N LEU A 73 -17.45 -25.00 -8.25
CA LEU A 73 -16.58 -24.20 -7.40
C LEU A 73 -16.02 -25.07 -6.26
N PRO A 74 -14.75 -24.87 -5.86
CA PRO A 74 -14.19 -25.58 -4.70
C PRO A 74 -15.01 -25.27 -3.43
N VAL A 75 -15.64 -26.29 -2.87
CA VAL A 75 -16.51 -26.17 -1.69
C VAL A 75 -15.65 -25.93 -0.44
N GLY A 76 -15.78 -24.77 0.21
CA GLY A 76 -15.26 -24.54 1.56
C GLY A 76 -14.36 -23.31 1.75
N GLU A 77 -13.95 -22.66 0.67
CA GLU A 77 -13.16 -21.42 0.74
C GLU A 77 -14.07 -20.21 0.56
N ARG A 78 -13.78 -19.12 1.27
CA ARG A 78 -14.48 -17.83 1.12
C ARG A 78 -14.07 -17.23 -0.23
N LEU A 79 -14.62 -17.77 -1.32
CA LEU A 79 -14.47 -17.20 -2.65
C LEU A 79 -15.11 -15.81 -2.68
N VAL A 80 -14.35 -14.82 -3.15
CA VAL A 80 -14.81 -13.43 -3.23
C VAL A 80 -14.97 -12.99 -4.68
N MET A 81 -14.16 -13.52 -5.60
CA MET A 81 -14.06 -13.07 -7.00
C MET A 81 -13.92 -14.21 -8.00
N MET A 82 -14.31 -13.93 -9.23
CA MET A 82 -13.95 -14.75 -10.39
C MET A 82 -13.75 -13.87 -11.63
N THR A 83 -12.89 -14.32 -12.53
CA THR A 83 -12.84 -13.87 -13.92
C THR A 83 -13.21 -15.04 -14.82
N VAL A 84 -14.16 -14.80 -15.73
CA VAL A 84 -14.61 -15.78 -16.72
C VAL A 84 -14.27 -15.27 -18.10
N ASP A 85 -13.50 -16.06 -18.83
CA ASP A 85 -13.04 -15.77 -20.18
C ASP A 85 -13.41 -16.94 -21.11
N ALA A 86 -13.85 -16.63 -22.31
CA ALA A 86 -14.15 -17.62 -23.34
C ALA A 86 -13.73 -17.09 -24.71
N PRO A 87 -13.30 -17.97 -25.63
CA PRO A 87 -12.99 -17.56 -26.99
C PRO A 87 -14.14 -16.77 -27.58
N ASP A 88 -13.79 -15.66 -28.22
CA ASP A 88 -14.71 -14.78 -28.94
C ASP A 88 -15.61 -13.87 -28.08
N MET A 89 -15.46 -13.91 -26.76
CA MET A 89 -16.30 -13.21 -25.78
C MET A 89 -15.48 -12.24 -24.93
N LEU A 90 -16.12 -11.18 -24.42
CA LEU A 90 -15.52 -10.27 -23.43
C LEU A 90 -15.37 -11.02 -22.10
N ALA A 91 -14.20 -10.98 -21.47
CA ALA A 91 -14.07 -11.55 -20.15
C ALA A 91 -14.83 -10.70 -19.13
N VAL A 92 -15.31 -11.36 -18.09
CA VAL A 92 -16.12 -10.73 -17.05
C VAL A 92 -15.55 -11.08 -15.69
N THR A 93 -15.08 -10.05 -14.97
CA THR A 93 -14.76 -10.14 -13.55
C THR A 93 -16.03 -9.89 -12.72
N ARG A 94 -16.31 -10.75 -11.73
CA ARG A 94 -17.53 -10.65 -10.90
C ARG A 94 -17.24 -10.76 -9.41
N GLN A 95 -17.87 -9.84 -8.65
CA GLN A 95 -18.11 -9.94 -7.22
C GLN A 95 -19.49 -9.38 -6.81
N PRO A 96 -20.20 -9.96 -5.82
CA PRO A 96 -20.00 -11.31 -5.29
C PRO A 96 -20.49 -12.38 -6.28
N LEU A 97 -19.96 -13.59 -6.18
CA LEU A 97 -20.32 -14.74 -7.03
C LEU A 97 -21.82 -15.07 -6.92
N LYS A 98 -22.63 -14.69 -7.92
CA LYS A 98 -24.08 -14.96 -7.94
C LYS A 98 -24.61 -15.22 -9.34
N GLY A 99 -25.45 -16.25 -9.45
CA GLY A 99 -26.25 -16.55 -10.64
C GLY A 99 -25.41 -16.99 -11.85
N PRO A 100 -26.04 -17.10 -13.04
CA PRO A 100 -25.31 -17.39 -14.27
C PRO A 100 -24.39 -16.22 -14.65
N VAL A 101 -23.24 -16.55 -15.24
CA VAL A 101 -22.33 -15.60 -15.86
C VAL A 101 -22.67 -15.53 -17.33
N THR A 102 -23.20 -14.38 -17.74
CA THR A 102 -23.48 -14.08 -19.14
C THR A 102 -22.28 -13.35 -19.70
N LEU A 103 -21.66 -13.91 -20.74
CA LEU A 103 -20.61 -13.25 -21.50
C LEU A 103 -21.21 -12.51 -22.70
N LEU A 104 -20.59 -11.40 -23.07
CA LEU A 104 -20.93 -10.61 -24.26
C LEU A 104 -19.93 -10.92 -25.38
N ASP A 105 -20.31 -10.68 -26.64
CA ASP A 105 -19.38 -10.83 -27.77
C ASP A 105 -18.26 -9.78 -27.67
N ASP A 106 -17.01 -10.21 -27.84
CA ASP A 106 -15.90 -9.27 -27.99
C ASP A 106 -15.75 -8.84 -29.45
N SER A 107 -16.05 -7.56 -29.69
CA SER A 107 -16.03 -6.95 -31.01
C SER A 107 -14.64 -6.50 -31.46
N ASP A 108 -13.68 -6.35 -30.55
CA ASP A 108 -12.31 -5.94 -30.84
C ASP A 108 -11.34 -6.68 -29.91
N ARG A 109 -10.74 -7.75 -30.44
CA ARG A 109 -9.96 -8.72 -29.66
C ARG A 109 -8.46 -8.52 -29.76
N ASP A 110 -8.06 -7.47 -30.46
CA ASP A 110 -6.67 -7.09 -30.50
C ASP A 110 -6.32 -6.61 -29.07
N ASP A 111 -5.12 -6.97 -28.61
CA ASP A 111 -4.53 -6.54 -27.35
C ASP A 111 -3.34 -5.68 -27.79
N SER A 112 -3.57 -4.37 -27.91
CA SER A 112 -2.69 -3.46 -28.63
C SER A 112 -1.39 -3.21 -27.87
N ASP A 113 -1.42 -3.19 -26.54
CA ASP A 113 -0.27 -2.95 -25.67
C ASP A 113 0.30 -4.23 -25.01
N GLY A 114 -0.42 -5.35 -25.07
CA GLY A 114 0.03 -6.67 -24.67
C GLY A 114 -0.10 -6.93 -23.17
N ASP A 115 -1.01 -6.26 -22.49
CA ASP A 115 -1.18 -6.34 -21.03
C ASP A 115 -2.10 -7.50 -20.57
N GLY A 116 -2.77 -8.16 -21.51
CA GLY A 116 -3.68 -9.29 -21.26
C GLY A 116 -5.16 -8.91 -21.22
N VAL A 117 -5.52 -7.67 -21.58
CA VAL A 117 -6.88 -7.19 -21.82
C VAL A 117 -7.04 -6.87 -23.31
N SER A 118 -8.16 -7.25 -23.92
CA SER A 118 -8.43 -6.84 -25.30
C SER A 118 -8.90 -5.40 -25.38
N ASN A 119 -8.67 -4.73 -26.50
CA ASN A 119 -9.15 -3.39 -26.80
C ASN A 119 -10.67 -3.24 -26.55
N GLY A 120 -11.44 -4.30 -26.81
CA GLY A 120 -12.87 -4.37 -26.54
C GLY A 120 -13.20 -4.43 -25.06
N GLU A 121 -12.44 -5.18 -24.27
CA GLU A 121 -12.54 -5.21 -22.81
C GLU A 121 -12.13 -3.88 -22.18
N GLU A 122 -11.02 -3.29 -22.66
CA GLU A 122 -10.54 -1.98 -22.20
C GLU A 122 -11.54 -0.87 -22.45
N ALA A 123 -12.23 -0.90 -23.58
CA ALA A 123 -13.31 0.04 -23.86
C ALA A 123 -14.47 -0.05 -22.84
N GLU A 124 -14.73 -1.24 -22.28
CA GLU A 124 -15.73 -1.44 -21.22
C GLU A 124 -15.20 -1.07 -19.84
N LEU A 125 -13.89 -1.27 -19.59
CA LEU A 125 -13.22 -0.86 -18.34
C LEU A 125 -13.00 0.66 -18.27
N GLY A 126 -12.87 1.32 -19.42
CA GLY A 126 -12.53 2.73 -19.55
C GLY A 126 -11.02 3.02 -19.60
N THR A 127 -10.21 1.98 -19.81
CA THR A 127 -8.74 2.04 -19.96
C THR A 127 -8.33 2.45 -21.38
N ASP A 128 -7.04 2.75 -21.60
CA ASP A 128 -6.51 3.17 -22.90
C ASP A 128 -5.81 2.00 -23.61
N PRO A 129 -6.32 1.50 -24.75
CA PRO A 129 -5.83 0.30 -25.41
C PRO A 129 -4.40 0.32 -25.95
N GLU A 130 -3.74 1.48 -25.88
CA GLU A 130 -2.35 1.61 -26.31
C GLU A 130 -1.40 1.82 -25.11
N VAL A 131 -1.90 1.66 -23.88
CA VAL A 131 -1.20 1.95 -22.62
C VAL A 131 -1.50 0.87 -21.58
N ALA A 132 -0.57 -0.08 -21.43
CA ALA A 132 -0.73 -1.24 -20.55
C ALA A 132 -1.02 -0.93 -19.06
N ASP A 133 -0.82 0.31 -18.62
CA ASP A 133 -1.03 0.81 -17.27
C ASP A 133 -1.62 2.22 -17.39
N THR A 134 -2.95 2.30 -17.42
CA THR A 134 -3.68 3.52 -17.78
C THR A 134 -3.56 4.62 -16.72
N ASP A 135 -3.47 4.25 -15.44
CA ASP A 135 -3.39 5.23 -14.36
C ASP A 135 -1.96 5.54 -13.88
N SER A 136 -0.98 4.77 -14.35
CA SER A 136 0.45 4.95 -14.13
C SER A 136 0.92 4.70 -12.70
N ASP A 137 0.34 3.73 -12.00
CA ASP A 137 0.86 3.25 -10.70
C ASP A 137 1.87 2.09 -10.82
N GLY A 138 2.10 1.62 -12.03
CA GLY A 138 3.00 0.54 -12.35
C GLY A 138 2.36 -0.83 -12.45
N ILE A 139 1.05 -0.98 -12.22
CA ILE A 139 0.35 -2.25 -12.35
C ILE A 139 -0.39 -2.25 -13.68
N ASN A 140 -0.30 -3.35 -14.43
CA ASN A 140 -0.95 -3.40 -15.72
C ASN A 140 -2.48 -3.46 -15.56
N ASP A 141 -3.24 -2.85 -16.46
CA ASP A 141 -4.71 -2.81 -16.39
C ASP A 141 -5.31 -4.22 -16.30
N GLY A 142 -4.71 -5.20 -16.99
CA GLY A 142 -5.08 -6.61 -16.91
C GLY A 142 -4.86 -7.26 -15.56
N ASP A 143 -3.77 -6.93 -14.87
CA ASP A 143 -3.48 -7.44 -13.52
C ASP A 143 -4.46 -6.85 -12.49
N GLU A 144 -4.99 -5.65 -12.74
CA GLU A 144 -5.93 -4.95 -11.87
C GLU A 144 -7.40 -5.24 -12.18
N ALA A 145 -7.72 -5.60 -13.42
CA ALA A 145 -9.08 -5.88 -13.86
C ALA A 145 -9.46 -7.36 -13.73
N LYS A 146 -8.48 -8.27 -13.79
CA LYS A 146 -8.71 -9.72 -13.87
C LYS A 146 -8.13 -10.48 -12.68
N VAL A 147 -8.79 -11.58 -12.34
CA VAL A 147 -8.23 -12.63 -11.50
C VAL A 147 -7.35 -13.49 -12.40
N ILE A 148 -6.03 -13.45 -12.18
CA ILE A 148 -5.05 -14.28 -12.90
C ILE A 148 -4.47 -15.36 -11.97
N GLU A 149 -3.82 -16.38 -12.54
CA GLU A 149 -3.20 -17.45 -11.73
C GLU A 149 -2.06 -16.91 -10.85
N GLY A 150 -2.07 -17.26 -9.56
CA GLY A 150 -1.00 -16.96 -8.61
C GLY A 150 -1.36 -15.89 -7.58
N PHE A 151 -1.99 -14.78 -7.99
CA PHE A 151 -2.45 -13.71 -7.10
C PHE A 151 -3.44 -12.78 -7.82
N ALA A 152 -4.37 -12.15 -7.10
CA ALA A 152 -5.40 -11.28 -7.69
C ALA A 152 -5.48 -9.90 -6.98
N PRO A 153 -4.76 -8.87 -7.47
CA PRO A 153 -4.83 -7.50 -6.93
C PRO A 153 -6.25 -6.95 -6.89
N VAL A 154 -7.04 -7.28 -7.92
CA VAL A 154 -8.46 -6.95 -8.03
C VAL A 154 -9.29 -7.42 -6.82
N ALA A 155 -8.89 -8.51 -6.15
CA ALA A 155 -9.56 -9.01 -4.93
C ALA A 155 -9.24 -8.16 -3.69
N LEU A 156 -8.16 -7.40 -3.72
CA LEU A 156 -7.75 -6.45 -2.68
C LEU A 156 -8.33 -5.06 -2.88
N GLY A 157 -8.85 -4.77 -4.07
CA GLY A 157 -9.46 -3.48 -4.41
C GLY A 157 -8.72 -2.68 -5.48
N ALA A 158 -7.79 -3.32 -6.23
CA ALA A 158 -7.13 -2.72 -7.37
C ALA A 158 -8.12 -2.12 -8.39
N ASN A 159 -7.69 -1.10 -9.12
CA ASN A 159 -8.51 -0.36 -10.05
C ASN A 159 -7.68 0.30 -11.17
N PRO A 160 -7.84 -0.14 -12.43
CA PRO A 160 -7.01 0.33 -13.56
C PRO A 160 -7.20 1.80 -13.96
N LEU A 161 -8.05 2.53 -13.24
CA LEU A 161 -8.32 3.94 -13.46
C LEU A 161 -8.01 4.80 -12.24
N ARG A 162 -7.36 4.24 -11.21
CA ARG A 162 -6.93 4.94 -9.99
C ARG A 162 -5.71 4.24 -9.42
N ARG A 163 -4.64 5.03 -9.34
CA ARG A 163 -3.38 4.64 -8.72
C ARG A 163 -3.57 3.96 -7.38
N ASP A 164 -3.03 2.76 -7.29
CA ASP A 164 -3.03 1.87 -6.16
C ASP A 164 -1.59 1.61 -5.66
N MET A 165 -1.45 1.40 -4.36
CA MET A 165 -0.19 1.01 -3.74
C MET A 165 -0.45 -0.09 -2.72
N PHE A 166 0.17 -1.24 -2.92
CA PHE A 166 0.03 -2.39 -2.04
C PHE A 166 1.14 -2.40 -0.99
N VAL A 167 0.77 -2.46 0.30
CA VAL A 167 1.72 -2.44 1.41
C VAL A 167 1.47 -3.65 2.30
N GLU A 168 2.48 -4.49 2.47
CA GLU A 168 2.45 -5.63 3.38
C GLU A 168 3.17 -5.27 4.67
N LEU A 169 2.55 -5.52 5.82
CA LEU A 169 3.06 -5.16 7.13
C LEU A 169 3.28 -6.39 8.00
N ASP A 170 4.54 -6.80 8.08
CA ASP A 170 5.02 -7.80 9.04
C ASP A 170 5.43 -7.15 10.36
N TRP A 171 5.46 -7.94 11.42
CA TRP A 171 5.94 -7.47 12.73
C TRP A 171 6.76 -8.51 13.45
N TRP A 172 7.66 -8.05 14.31
CA TRP A 172 8.47 -8.96 15.12
C TRP A 172 7.61 -9.74 16.11
N SER A 173 7.74 -11.06 16.10
CA SER A 173 6.95 -11.99 16.90
C SER A 173 7.01 -11.73 18.40
N GLU A 174 8.12 -11.19 18.92
CA GLU A 174 8.26 -10.84 20.34
C GLU A 174 7.28 -9.76 20.80
N PHE A 175 6.79 -8.91 19.90
CA PHE A 175 5.74 -7.95 20.22
C PHE A 175 4.36 -8.58 20.39
N GLY A 176 4.18 -9.82 19.93
CA GLY A 176 2.85 -10.42 19.75
C GLY A 176 1.93 -9.48 18.97
N ASP A 177 0.63 -9.51 19.27
CA ASP A 177 -0.36 -8.66 18.59
C ASP A 177 -0.16 -7.16 18.85
N SER A 178 0.68 -6.77 19.82
CA SER A 178 0.93 -5.36 20.11
C SER A 178 1.85 -4.67 19.10
N GLY A 179 2.59 -5.44 18.29
CA GLY A 179 3.38 -4.95 17.16
C GLY A 179 2.61 -4.93 15.85
N ARG A 180 1.37 -5.45 15.83
CA ARG A 180 0.52 -5.46 14.64
C ARG A 180 0.05 -4.05 14.33
N PHE A 181 0.29 -3.60 13.10
CA PHE A 181 -0.10 -2.27 12.64
C PHE A 181 -1.63 -2.11 12.67
N GLY A 182 -2.11 -1.27 13.59
CA GLY A 182 -3.53 -1.12 13.89
C GLY A 182 -4.31 -0.45 12.75
N SER A 183 -5.62 -0.72 12.67
CA SER A 183 -6.48 -0.18 11.61
C SER A 183 -6.48 1.36 11.56
N GLY A 184 -6.33 2.04 12.70
CA GLY A 184 -6.22 3.50 12.72
C GLY A 184 -4.94 4.01 12.04
N ALA A 185 -3.84 3.28 12.16
CA ALA A 185 -2.59 3.60 11.45
C ALA A 185 -2.72 3.33 9.95
N GLN A 186 -3.44 2.26 9.57
CA GLN A 186 -3.75 1.95 8.15
C GLN A 186 -4.60 3.06 7.52
N ASP A 187 -5.65 3.51 8.21
CA ASP A 187 -6.51 4.59 7.75
C ASP A 187 -5.71 5.90 7.55
N LEU A 188 -4.80 6.21 8.48
CA LEU A 188 -3.95 7.40 8.40
C LEU A 188 -2.91 7.30 7.28
N LEU A 189 -2.31 6.13 7.07
CA LEU A 189 -1.39 5.88 5.97
C LEU A 189 -2.11 6.08 4.63
N ASN A 190 -3.27 5.44 4.45
CA ASN A 190 -4.06 5.60 3.22
C ASN A 190 -4.50 7.07 3.03
N ALA A 191 -4.95 7.75 4.08
CA ALA A 191 -5.33 9.16 4.01
C ALA A 191 -4.16 10.08 3.60
N THR A 192 -2.93 9.76 4.01
CA THR A 192 -1.72 10.52 3.66
C THR A 192 -1.49 10.54 2.15
N PHE A 193 -1.58 9.38 1.50
CA PHE A 193 -1.36 9.23 0.05
C PHE A 193 -2.57 9.67 -0.79
N ARG A 194 -3.79 9.51 -0.26
CA ARG A 194 -5.02 10.05 -0.87
C ARG A 194 -5.07 11.57 -0.91
N ASP A 195 -4.37 12.27 -0.03
CA ASP A 195 -4.30 13.74 -0.04
C ASP A 195 -3.48 14.30 -1.22
N SER A 196 -2.87 13.45 -2.06
CA SER A 196 -2.11 13.95 -3.21
C SER A 196 -2.99 14.72 -4.22
N SER A 197 -2.35 15.61 -4.98
CA SER A 197 -2.99 16.30 -6.12
C SER A 197 -2.88 15.52 -7.44
N LEU A 198 -2.39 14.27 -7.40
CA LEU A 198 -2.32 13.40 -8.57
C LEU A 198 -3.74 13.08 -9.01
N LYS A 199 -4.01 13.25 -10.32
CA LYS A 199 -5.34 13.07 -10.89
C LYS A 199 -5.41 11.73 -11.59
N ASN A 200 -6.44 10.96 -11.29
CA ASN A 200 -6.65 9.64 -11.86
C ASN A 200 -7.59 9.67 -13.09
N PRO A 201 -7.49 8.68 -13.99
CA PRO A 201 -8.39 8.51 -15.14
C PRO A 201 -9.89 8.50 -14.77
N ASP A 202 -10.27 7.88 -13.64
CA ASP A 202 -11.66 7.85 -13.14
C ASP A 202 -12.17 9.22 -12.61
N GLY A 203 -11.31 10.23 -12.56
CA GLY A 203 -11.60 11.58 -12.07
C GLY A 203 -11.41 11.76 -10.56
N THR A 204 -10.99 10.73 -9.85
CA THR A 204 -10.52 10.84 -8.46
C THR A 204 -9.13 11.47 -8.37
N PHE A 205 -8.68 11.71 -7.15
CA PHE A 205 -7.33 12.20 -6.84
C PHE A 205 -6.71 11.31 -5.77
N GLY A 206 -5.38 11.32 -5.68
CA GLY A 206 -4.68 10.55 -4.67
C GLY A 206 -4.11 9.24 -5.19
N ILE A 207 -3.37 8.57 -4.32
CA ILE A 207 -3.01 7.15 -4.44
C ILE A 207 -3.77 6.40 -3.35
N GLU A 208 -4.45 5.33 -3.71
CA GLU A 208 -5.13 4.44 -2.79
C GLU A 208 -4.14 3.43 -2.21
N VAL A 209 -4.03 3.36 -0.88
CA VAL A 209 -3.11 2.40 -0.24
C VAL A 209 -3.88 1.18 0.26
N HIS A 210 -3.56 0.02 -0.30
CA HIS A 210 -4.09 -1.28 0.11
C HIS A 210 -3.13 -1.92 1.10
N VAL A 211 -3.50 -1.91 2.37
CA VAL A 211 -2.67 -2.44 3.44
C VAL A 211 -3.07 -3.87 3.78
N ASP A 212 -2.11 -4.80 3.73
CA ASP A 212 -2.26 -6.16 4.26
C ASP A 212 -1.44 -6.33 5.53
N ALA A 213 -2.12 -6.44 6.67
CA ALA A 213 -1.53 -6.67 7.98
C ALA A 213 -1.97 -8.02 8.56
N GLY A 214 -2.29 -9.01 7.72
CA GLY A 214 -2.82 -10.33 8.14
C GLY A 214 -4.18 -10.67 7.54
N GLU A 215 -4.82 -9.70 6.88
CA GLU A 215 -6.16 -9.82 6.29
C GLU A 215 -6.17 -10.56 4.95
N PHE A 216 -5.05 -10.58 4.22
CA PHE A 216 -5.00 -11.10 2.85
C PHE A 216 -3.84 -12.07 2.61
N GLY A 217 -3.48 -12.83 3.64
CA GLY A 217 -2.48 -13.89 3.55
C GLY A 217 -1.02 -13.43 3.71
N GLY A 218 -0.74 -12.13 3.64
CA GLY A 218 0.51 -11.53 4.13
C GLY A 218 0.40 -11.07 5.58
N GLY A 219 1.33 -10.22 6.01
CA GLY A 219 1.27 -9.55 7.32
C GLY A 219 1.32 -10.52 8.49
N THR A 220 2.53 -11.00 8.77
CA THR A 220 2.78 -12.09 9.70
C THR A 220 3.76 -11.70 10.82
N ALA A 221 3.70 -12.46 11.90
CA ALA A 221 4.72 -12.39 12.95
C ALA A 221 6.00 -13.09 12.46
N VAL A 222 7.07 -12.32 12.30
CA VAL A 222 8.38 -12.81 11.84
C VAL A 222 9.37 -12.91 13.00
N GLU A 223 10.29 -13.88 12.94
CA GLU A 223 11.43 -14.01 13.87
C GLU A 223 12.65 -13.33 13.24
N VAL A 224 13.30 -12.40 13.95
CA VAL A 224 14.47 -11.66 13.44
C VAL A 224 15.69 -11.98 14.30
N ASP A 225 16.63 -12.74 13.74
CA ASP A 225 17.76 -13.33 14.47
C ASP A 225 18.96 -12.39 14.73
N GLU A 226 19.12 -11.28 13.97
CA GLU A 226 20.27 -10.36 14.16
C GLU A 226 19.92 -8.86 14.07
N TRP A 227 20.26 -8.14 15.15
CA TRP A 227 19.70 -6.85 15.56
C TRP A 227 20.21 -5.57 14.88
N CYS A 228 21.36 -5.57 14.18
CA CYS A 228 21.83 -4.40 13.42
C CYS A 228 22.70 -4.81 12.20
N ASP A 229 22.37 -5.92 11.52
CA ASP A 229 23.09 -6.27 10.27
C ASP A 229 22.46 -5.55 9.07
N TYR A 230 23.14 -4.48 8.65
CA TYR A 230 22.75 -3.59 7.54
C TYR A 230 23.29 -4.05 6.18
N SER A 231 24.02 -5.17 6.13
CA SER A 231 24.83 -5.51 4.96
C SER A 231 24.07 -6.21 3.83
N GLU A 232 22.89 -6.77 4.10
CA GLU A 232 22.00 -7.27 3.05
C GLU A 232 20.51 -7.04 3.41
N PRO A 233 19.69 -6.49 2.50
CA PRO A 233 18.24 -6.70 2.56
C PRO A 233 18.06 -8.20 2.33
N ASN A 234 18.05 -9.01 3.39
CA ASN A 234 17.82 -10.43 3.21
C ASN A 234 16.30 -10.61 3.03
N PRO A 235 15.79 -10.87 1.80
CA PRO A 235 14.38 -11.15 1.59
C PRO A 235 13.91 -12.44 2.29
N LEU A 236 14.81 -13.15 2.99
CA LEU A 236 14.47 -14.24 3.92
C LEU A 236 14.08 -13.77 5.34
N ARG A 237 14.19 -12.48 5.67
CA ARG A 237 13.66 -11.92 6.94
C ARG A 237 12.17 -11.58 6.85
N PHE A 238 11.70 -11.32 5.64
CA PHE A 238 10.30 -11.05 5.32
C PHE A 238 9.75 -12.37 4.76
N ASP A 239 8.73 -12.96 5.37
CA ASP A 239 8.13 -14.22 4.86
C ASP A 239 7.27 -13.94 3.63
N VAL A 240 7.89 -13.39 2.58
CA VAL A 240 7.16 -12.92 1.39
C VAL A 240 6.97 -14.08 0.43
N ALA A 241 5.71 -14.48 0.26
CA ALA A 241 5.30 -15.37 -0.82
C ALA A 241 5.81 -14.82 -2.17
N PRO A 242 6.53 -15.60 -2.99
CA PRO A 242 7.14 -15.14 -4.24
C PRO A 242 6.20 -14.35 -5.16
N GLU A 243 4.92 -14.69 -5.15
CA GLU A 243 3.84 -14.11 -5.96
C GLU A 243 3.50 -12.67 -5.54
N ARG A 244 3.86 -12.24 -4.32
CA ARG A 244 3.56 -10.91 -3.76
C ARG A 244 4.70 -9.91 -3.92
N ARG A 245 5.93 -10.39 -4.17
CA ARG A 245 7.16 -9.57 -4.12
C ARG A 245 7.22 -8.41 -5.12
N SER A 246 6.59 -8.55 -6.28
CA SER A 246 6.61 -7.52 -7.32
C SER A 246 5.56 -6.44 -7.12
N LEU A 247 4.48 -6.75 -6.40
CA LEU A 247 3.35 -5.86 -6.19
C LEU A 247 3.49 -5.06 -4.90
N PHE A 248 3.91 -5.71 -3.81
CA PHE A 248 3.89 -5.10 -2.48
C PHE A 248 5.16 -4.32 -2.15
N PHE A 249 4.98 -3.21 -1.44
CA PHE A 249 5.99 -2.63 -0.57
C PHE A 249 5.97 -3.40 0.76
N HIS A 250 7.12 -3.90 1.19
CA HIS A 250 7.23 -4.75 2.37
C HIS A 250 7.75 -3.96 3.55
N VAL A 251 6.94 -3.82 4.58
CA VAL A 251 7.29 -3.09 5.79
C VAL A 251 7.34 -4.08 6.95
N THR A 252 8.42 -4.04 7.73
CA THR A 252 8.56 -4.85 8.94
C THR A 252 8.74 -3.98 10.17
N MET A 253 7.87 -4.19 11.15
CA MET A 253 7.92 -3.54 12.46
C MET A 253 8.88 -4.31 13.39
N VAL A 254 10.06 -3.75 13.64
CA VAL A 254 11.13 -4.35 14.46
C VAL A 254 11.73 -3.32 15.40
N PRO A 255 12.10 -3.67 16.64
CA PRO A 255 12.69 -2.69 17.54
C PRO A 255 14.09 -2.34 17.07
N LEU A 256 14.27 -1.12 16.61
CA LEU A 256 15.59 -0.56 16.34
C LEU A 256 16.08 0.05 17.65
N ARG A 257 17.03 -0.61 18.31
CA ARG A 257 17.54 -0.11 19.59
C ARG A 257 18.40 1.14 19.37
N GLU A 258 18.57 1.95 20.41
CA GLU A 258 19.48 3.12 20.45
C GLU A 258 20.91 2.80 19.95
N GLN A 259 21.34 1.54 20.03
CA GLN A 259 22.66 1.09 19.55
C GLN A 259 22.76 1.02 18.02
N CYS A 260 21.62 0.94 17.32
CA CYS A 260 21.51 0.93 15.87
C CYS A 260 21.33 2.34 15.28
N GLY A 261 21.07 3.37 16.09
CA GLY A 261 21.09 4.78 15.69
C GLY A 261 19.95 5.28 14.80
N HIS A 262 18.92 4.46 14.53
CA HIS A 262 17.89 4.75 13.52
C HIS A 262 16.46 4.40 13.95
N ARG A 263 15.44 5.07 13.41
CA ARG A 263 14.00 4.85 13.72
C ARG A 263 13.21 4.21 12.59
N GLY A 264 13.69 4.34 11.36
CA GLY A 264 13.39 3.41 10.30
C GLY A 264 14.54 3.33 9.29
N ILE A 265 14.39 2.44 8.33
CA ILE A 265 15.34 2.24 7.24
C ILE A 265 14.57 1.84 5.98
N ALA A 266 14.72 2.62 4.92
CA ALA A 266 14.26 2.28 3.59
C ALA A 266 15.36 1.61 2.75
N TYR A 267 15.00 0.51 2.10
CA TYR A 267 15.86 -0.22 1.18
C TYR A 267 15.37 -0.06 -0.26
N ALA A 268 16.31 -0.07 -1.21
CA ALA A 268 16.01 -0.02 -2.65
C ALA A 268 15.14 -1.20 -3.16
N THR A 269 14.96 -2.25 -2.35
CA THR A 269 14.13 -3.43 -2.65
C THR A 269 12.65 -3.26 -2.30
N ARG A 270 12.14 -2.02 -2.19
CA ARG A 270 10.78 -1.72 -1.67
C ARG A 270 10.54 -2.29 -0.28
N SER A 271 11.59 -2.36 0.53
CA SER A 271 11.52 -2.89 1.88
C SER A 271 11.78 -1.78 2.89
N VAL A 272 11.06 -1.79 3.99
CA VAL A 272 11.18 -0.83 5.08
C VAL A 272 11.26 -1.58 6.40
N MET A 273 12.13 -1.12 7.30
CA MET A 273 12.12 -1.52 8.71
C MET A 273 11.77 -0.30 9.56
N VAL A 274 10.86 -0.46 10.52
CA VAL A 274 10.43 0.64 11.41
C VAL A 274 10.52 0.19 12.86
N ASP A 275 11.02 1.06 13.75
CA ASP A 275 10.92 0.89 15.20
C ASP A 275 9.52 1.22 15.72
N PRO A 276 8.73 0.22 16.13
CA PRO A 276 7.45 0.49 16.74
C PRO A 276 7.69 0.98 18.17
N ILE A 277 7.76 2.30 18.36
CA ILE A 277 7.68 2.87 19.71
C ILE A 277 6.40 2.34 20.35
N VAL A 278 6.54 1.60 21.45
CA VAL A 278 5.41 1.07 22.21
C VAL A 278 4.81 2.20 23.04
N GLN A 279 3.92 2.99 22.43
CA GLN A 279 3.12 3.98 23.14
C GLN A 279 1.85 3.37 23.73
N GLN A 280 1.49 3.79 24.94
CA GLN A 280 0.30 3.27 25.64
C GLN A 280 -1.02 3.85 25.09
N ASP A 281 -0.98 5.03 24.47
CA ASP A 281 -2.14 5.61 23.80
C ASP A 281 -2.18 5.14 22.34
N ALA A 282 -3.26 4.45 21.98
CA ALA A 282 -3.40 3.87 20.65
C ALA A 282 -3.47 4.93 19.54
N GLY A 283 -4.07 6.10 19.81
CA GLY A 283 -4.17 7.16 18.79
C GLY A 283 -2.82 7.81 18.51
N VAL A 284 -2.03 8.08 19.56
CA VAL A 284 -0.67 8.63 19.41
C VAL A 284 0.25 7.62 18.73
N ARG A 285 0.13 6.33 19.10
CA ARG A 285 0.86 5.24 18.46
C ARG A 285 0.54 5.13 16.97
N ASP A 286 -0.74 5.06 16.62
CA ASP A 286 -1.17 4.86 15.23
C ASP A 286 -0.73 6.03 14.33
N LEU A 287 -0.79 7.25 14.85
CA LEU A 287 -0.30 8.45 14.19
C LEU A 287 1.20 8.41 13.94
N PHE A 288 1.98 8.05 14.96
CA PHE A 288 3.43 7.91 14.84
C PHE A 288 3.81 6.83 13.83
N TRP A 289 3.20 5.65 13.92
CA TRP A 289 3.49 4.54 13.01
C TRP A 289 3.12 4.86 11.57
N ALA A 290 1.96 5.46 11.31
CA ALA A 290 1.57 5.87 9.97
C ALA A 290 2.56 6.88 9.38
N GLY A 291 3.00 7.86 10.18
CA GLY A 291 3.93 8.88 9.72
C GLY A 291 5.34 8.36 9.44
N VAL A 292 5.88 7.47 10.29
CA VAL A 292 7.20 6.85 10.03
C VAL A 292 7.13 5.91 8.83
N VAL A 293 6.10 5.07 8.71
CA VAL A 293 5.93 4.23 7.52
C VAL A 293 5.81 5.07 6.26
N ALA A 294 5.02 6.15 6.29
CA ALA A 294 4.91 7.05 5.15
C ALA A 294 6.24 7.71 4.79
N HIS A 295 7.03 8.15 5.78
CA HIS A 295 8.36 8.71 5.57
C HIS A 295 9.27 7.73 4.83
N GLU A 296 9.38 6.52 5.35
CA GLU A 296 10.25 5.49 4.78
C GLU A 296 9.79 5.03 3.39
N LEU A 297 8.47 4.92 3.19
CA LEU A 297 7.93 4.71 1.86
C LEU A 297 8.32 5.85 0.93
N GLY A 298 8.31 7.10 1.40
CA GLY A 298 8.82 8.26 0.66
C GLY A 298 10.25 8.06 0.15
N HIS A 299 11.15 7.50 0.95
CA HIS A 299 12.49 7.11 0.49
C HIS A 299 12.47 6.02 -0.58
N THR A 300 11.65 4.96 -0.40
CA THR A 300 11.50 3.93 -1.44
C THR A 300 10.92 4.47 -2.76
N LEU A 301 10.12 5.53 -2.65
CA LEU A 301 9.51 6.27 -3.77
C LEU A 301 10.43 7.39 -4.30
N GLY A 302 11.69 7.42 -3.84
CA GLY A 302 12.76 8.23 -4.40
C GLY A 302 12.92 9.63 -3.79
N LEU A 303 12.26 9.94 -2.67
CA LEU A 303 12.47 11.19 -1.94
C LEU A 303 13.71 11.12 -1.05
N SER A 304 14.33 12.28 -0.86
CA SER A 304 15.34 12.57 0.15
C SER A 304 14.74 13.49 1.23
N HIS A 305 15.47 13.74 2.33
CA HIS A 305 14.96 14.57 3.41
C HIS A 305 14.66 16.04 3.05
N GLY A 306 15.20 16.50 1.92
CA GLY A 306 14.90 17.81 1.34
C GLY A 306 13.99 17.74 0.12
N GLY A 307 13.32 16.62 -0.17
CA GLY A 307 12.53 16.42 -1.39
C GLY A 307 13.38 15.72 -2.44
N ASP A 308 13.96 16.47 -3.38
CA ASP A 308 14.90 15.93 -4.37
C ASP A 308 16.38 16.17 -4.05
N GLU A 309 16.65 16.68 -2.85
CA GLU A 309 17.97 17.01 -2.33
C GLU A 309 18.21 16.45 -0.92
N GLU A 310 19.47 16.25 -0.55
CA GLU A 310 19.86 15.71 0.75
C GLU A 310 19.73 16.73 1.91
N VAL A 311 19.47 18.01 1.59
CA VAL A 311 19.38 19.08 2.59
C VAL A 311 18.15 18.89 3.48
N ASN A 312 18.38 18.39 4.70
CA ASN A 312 17.36 18.19 5.73
C ASN A 312 17.07 19.48 6.53
N CYS A 313 16.03 19.44 7.38
CA CYS A 313 15.74 20.47 8.39
C CYS A 313 15.49 21.86 7.80
N LYS A 314 15.03 21.92 6.55
CA LYS A 314 14.69 23.17 5.88
C LYS A 314 13.39 23.73 6.44
N PRO A 315 13.36 24.95 7.00
CA PRO A 315 12.11 25.50 7.56
C PRO A 315 11.02 25.72 6.51
N ASN A 316 11.37 25.90 5.23
CA ASN A 316 10.38 26.12 4.17
C ASN A 316 9.99 24.84 3.42
N TYR A 317 10.33 23.66 3.92
CA TYR A 317 9.97 22.38 3.32
C TYR A 317 9.07 21.58 4.28
N PRO A 318 7.76 21.91 4.36
CA PRO A 318 6.81 21.25 5.25
C PRO A 318 6.39 19.89 4.68
N SER A 319 7.28 18.91 4.78
CA SER A 319 7.09 17.54 4.31
C SER A 319 7.31 16.55 5.44
N LEU A 320 6.67 15.39 5.36
CA LEU A 320 7.01 14.23 6.18
C LEU A 320 8.48 13.85 6.07
N MET A 321 9.11 14.06 4.90
CA MET A 321 10.53 13.75 4.68
C MET A 321 11.46 14.66 5.49
N ASN A 322 10.95 15.76 6.04
CA ASN A 322 11.75 16.71 6.79
C ASN A 322 11.65 16.42 8.29
N TYR A 323 12.79 16.17 8.93
CA TYR A 323 12.82 15.72 10.32
C TYR A 323 12.27 16.75 11.31
N ASP A 324 12.39 18.03 10.97
CA ASP A 324 11.78 19.10 11.75
C ASP A 324 10.24 19.03 11.79
N TYR A 325 9.65 18.41 10.77
CA TYR A 325 8.21 18.22 10.65
C TYR A 325 7.76 16.83 11.10
N LEU A 326 8.68 15.90 11.36
CA LEU A 326 8.34 14.57 11.88
C LEU A 326 7.50 14.65 13.17
N PRO A 327 7.76 15.54 14.14
CA PRO A 327 6.86 15.69 15.29
C PRO A 327 5.50 16.31 14.96
N MET A 328 5.36 17.03 13.83
CA MET A 328 4.06 17.55 13.39
C MET A 328 3.11 16.41 12.97
N ILE A 329 3.63 15.20 12.73
CA ILE A 329 2.85 13.96 12.71
C ILE A 329 1.95 13.92 13.95
N LEU A 330 2.50 14.15 15.16
CA LEU A 330 1.76 14.10 16.43
C LEU A 330 0.68 15.19 16.57
N MET A 331 0.69 16.21 15.70
CA MET A 331 -0.33 17.25 15.62
C MET A 331 -1.41 16.95 14.56
N GLY A 332 -1.39 15.75 13.97
CA GLY A 332 -2.38 15.29 12.99
C GLY A 332 -2.13 15.76 11.56
N SER A 333 -0.93 16.26 11.27
CA SER A 333 -0.50 16.61 9.91
C SER A 333 0.48 15.56 9.41
N VAL A 334 0.00 14.66 8.54
CA VAL A 334 0.81 13.61 7.90
C VAL A 334 0.70 13.86 6.40
N SER A 335 1.59 14.67 5.84
CA SER A 335 1.54 15.05 4.42
C SER A 335 2.93 15.33 3.86
N PHE A 336 3.15 14.94 2.61
CA PHE A 336 4.30 15.37 1.82
C PHE A 336 4.14 16.83 1.35
N SER A 337 5.25 17.48 1.02
CA SER A 337 5.20 18.88 0.58
C SER A 337 4.58 19.00 -0.82
N ARG A 338 3.98 20.17 -1.05
CA ARG A 338 3.37 20.58 -2.33
C ARG A 338 4.18 21.66 -3.05
N GLY A 339 5.39 21.98 -2.59
CA GLY A 339 6.26 22.97 -3.23
C GLY A 339 5.67 24.39 -3.29
N THR A 340 4.93 24.79 -2.25
CA THR A 340 4.20 26.07 -2.23
C THR A 340 4.90 27.18 -1.47
N GLN A 341 5.92 26.86 -0.67
CA GLN A 341 6.62 27.83 0.14
C GLN A 341 7.70 28.57 -0.67
N PRO A 342 7.89 29.89 -0.42
CA PRO A 342 8.93 30.65 -1.09
C PRO A 342 10.33 30.19 -0.64
N PRO A 343 11.37 30.38 -1.49
CA PRO A 343 12.75 30.15 -1.08
C PRO A 343 13.19 31.08 0.05
N ILE A 344 14.09 30.61 0.91
CA ILE A 344 14.73 31.39 1.97
C ILE A 344 16.22 31.50 1.66
N ASP A 345 16.73 32.72 1.48
CA ASP A 345 18.16 32.99 1.34
C ASP A 345 18.77 33.22 2.73
N GLU A 346 19.55 32.25 3.21
CA GLU A 346 20.21 32.27 4.52
C GLU A 346 21.24 33.38 4.67
N ASN A 347 21.67 34.01 3.56
CA ASN A 347 22.53 35.19 3.59
C ASN A 347 21.75 36.50 3.82
N ALA A 348 20.41 36.47 3.70
CA ALA A 348 19.57 37.65 3.68
C ALA A 348 18.14 37.38 4.20
N ILE A 349 18.02 36.73 5.36
CA ILE A 349 16.74 36.39 6.01
C ILE A 349 15.99 37.65 6.42
N VAL A 350 14.70 37.71 6.07
CA VAL A 350 13.78 38.80 6.44
C VAL A 350 12.57 38.22 7.16
N GLU A 351 12.56 38.30 8.49
CA GLU A 351 11.55 37.70 9.37
C GLU A 351 10.13 38.24 9.16
N SER A 352 10.00 39.47 8.65
CA SER A 352 8.70 40.06 8.33
C SER A 352 8.06 39.51 7.05
N GLN A 353 8.74 38.61 6.33
CA GLN A 353 8.13 37.90 5.21
C GLN A 353 7.23 36.77 5.73
N PRO A 354 6.11 36.49 5.05
CA PRO A 354 5.29 35.33 5.38
C PRO A 354 6.10 34.05 5.33
N PHE A 355 5.87 33.18 6.31
CA PHE A 355 6.54 31.90 6.47
C PHE A 355 5.51 30.85 6.90
N LEU A 356 5.32 29.80 6.09
CA LEU A 356 4.25 28.82 6.29
C LEU A 356 2.89 29.53 6.44
N VAL A 357 2.21 29.31 7.56
CA VAL A 357 0.94 29.95 7.92
C VAL A 357 1.11 31.25 8.72
N TYR A 358 2.35 31.63 9.04
CA TYR A 358 2.65 32.81 9.85
C TYR A 358 2.92 34.04 8.96
N PRO A 359 2.45 35.24 9.36
CA PRO A 359 2.75 36.48 8.63
C PRO A 359 4.21 36.93 8.78
N GLY A 360 4.98 36.28 9.67
CA GLY A 360 6.40 36.49 9.94
C GLY A 360 6.85 35.56 11.06
N TYR A 361 8.14 35.23 11.11
CA TYR A 361 8.71 34.27 12.06
C TYR A 361 10.04 34.77 12.63
N ASP A 362 10.20 34.70 13.95
CA ASP A 362 11.40 35.15 14.69
C ASP A 362 12.46 34.04 14.68
N PHE A 363 13.21 33.94 13.58
CA PHE A 363 14.21 32.87 13.39
C PHE A 363 15.38 33.00 14.37
N ASN A 364 15.80 34.23 14.71
CA ASN A 364 16.94 34.45 15.60
C ASN A 364 16.58 34.47 17.10
N LYS A 365 15.28 34.43 17.43
CA LYS A 365 14.74 34.31 18.79
C LYS A 365 15.11 35.51 19.67
N ASP A 366 15.25 36.71 19.09
CA ASP A 366 15.51 37.94 19.85
C ASP A 366 14.23 38.59 20.42
N GLY A 367 13.07 38.01 20.10
CA GLY A 367 11.75 38.45 20.51
C GLY A 367 11.15 39.52 19.60
N LYS A 368 11.70 39.76 18.40
CA LYS A 368 11.22 40.78 17.46
C LYS A 368 11.23 40.27 16.02
N ILE A 369 10.14 40.54 15.33
CA ILE A 369 10.07 40.36 13.87
C ILE A 369 10.75 41.55 13.18
N SER A 370 11.88 41.29 12.51
CA SER A 370 12.66 42.28 11.78
C SER A 370 12.37 42.31 10.27
N SER A 371 12.39 43.51 9.69
CA SER A 371 12.44 43.71 8.23
C SER A 371 13.87 43.98 7.72
N THR A 372 14.85 44.00 8.62
CA THR A 372 16.27 44.20 8.28
C THR A 372 16.90 42.85 8.00
N PRO A 373 17.48 42.62 6.81
CA PRO A 373 18.10 41.33 6.47
C PRO A 373 19.27 40.98 7.38
N TYR A 374 19.42 39.71 7.71
CA TYR A 374 20.60 39.16 8.38
C TYR A 374 20.93 37.76 7.87
N ALA A 375 22.12 37.28 8.23
CA ALA A 375 22.61 35.97 7.85
C ALA A 375 22.51 34.99 9.03
N MET A 376 21.98 33.80 8.80
CA MET A 376 21.84 32.73 9.79
C MET A 376 21.64 31.41 9.04
N ASP A 377 22.31 30.36 9.52
CA ASP A 377 22.07 28.99 9.07
C ASP A 377 20.75 28.53 9.69
N LEU A 378 19.79 28.16 8.85
CA LEU A 378 18.45 27.75 9.26
C LEU A 378 18.23 26.25 9.13
N ASN A 379 19.11 25.52 8.45
CA ASN A 379 19.02 24.07 8.28
C ASN A 379 19.86 23.29 9.31
N ASP A 380 20.36 23.97 10.34
CA ASP A 380 21.10 23.42 11.48
C ASP A 380 20.21 22.75 12.55
N GLY A 381 18.90 22.69 12.32
CA GLY A 381 17.91 22.09 13.24
C GLY A 381 17.53 22.97 14.42
N THR A 382 17.98 24.23 14.46
CA THR A 382 17.74 25.12 15.61
C THR A 382 16.72 26.22 15.35
N TRP A 383 16.13 26.33 14.15
CA TRP A 383 15.22 27.43 13.83
C TRP A 383 13.89 27.40 14.62
N MET A 384 13.45 26.23 15.08
CA MET A 384 12.22 26.11 15.88
C MET A 384 12.36 26.70 17.28
N ASP A 385 11.26 27.29 17.79
CA ASP A 385 11.20 27.75 19.18
C ASP A 385 11.50 26.59 20.15
N PRO A 386 12.39 26.76 21.15
CA PRO A 386 12.78 25.67 22.04
C PRO A 386 11.63 25.05 22.84
N ALA A 387 10.59 25.82 23.18
CA ALA A 387 9.42 25.29 23.90
C ALA A 387 8.51 24.49 22.96
N LEU A 388 8.38 24.93 21.70
CA LEU A 388 7.71 24.15 20.66
C LEU A 388 8.48 22.84 20.39
N ALA A 389 9.79 22.92 20.20
CA ALA A 389 10.66 21.77 20.02
C ALA A 389 10.58 20.82 21.24
N GLU A 390 10.68 21.32 22.46
CA GLU A 390 10.57 20.49 23.67
C GLU A 390 9.21 19.79 23.78
N MET A 391 8.11 20.49 23.48
CA MET A 391 6.77 19.89 23.43
C MET A 391 6.71 18.75 22.41
N LEU A 392 7.12 19.03 21.18
CA LEU A 392 7.06 18.14 20.02
C LEU A 392 7.93 16.89 20.21
N TYR A 393 9.18 17.08 20.66
CA TYR A 393 10.16 16.01 20.78
C TYR A 393 10.07 15.22 22.11
N SER A 394 9.36 15.73 23.12
CA SER A 394 9.17 14.99 24.38
C SER A 394 8.38 13.68 24.20
N VAL A 395 7.63 13.57 23.11
CA VAL A 395 6.80 12.39 22.77
C VAL A 395 7.45 11.57 21.66
N ALA A 396 8.04 12.22 20.66
CA ALA A 396 8.69 11.52 19.55
C ALA A 396 10.03 10.90 19.95
N GLY A 397 10.73 11.42 20.97
CA GLY A 397 12.13 11.09 21.24
C GLY A 397 13.07 11.85 20.30
N ARG A 398 14.21 12.32 20.83
CA ARG A 398 15.14 13.23 20.11
C ARG A 398 16.32 12.45 19.54
N ASP A 399 16.55 12.60 18.24
CA ASP A 399 17.88 12.48 17.59
C ASP A 399 18.05 13.50 16.41
N VAL A 400 17.24 14.56 16.34
CA VAL A 400 17.18 15.47 15.16
C VAL A 400 18.42 16.37 15.01
N GLU A 401 19.06 16.80 16.10
CA GLU A 401 20.27 17.63 16.05
C GLU A 401 21.46 16.93 15.36
N GLU A 402 21.53 15.60 15.39
CA GLU A 402 22.60 14.84 14.71
C GLU A 402 22.29 14.58 13.23
N ALA A 403 21.02 14.72 12.81
CA ALA A 403 20.53 14.42 11.46
C ALA A 403 20.33 15.65 10.55
N CYS A 404 20.39 16.86 11.11
CA CYS A 404 20.34 18.11 10.35
C CYS A 404 21.69 18.48 9.73
N SER A 405 21.65 19.35 8.71
CA SER A 405 22.88 19.80 8.04
C SER A 405 23.71 20.68 8.98
N SER A 406 24.83 20.16 9.49
CA SER A 406 25.70 20.90 10.44
C SER A 406 26.87 21.64 9.77
N SER A 407 26.77 21.91 8.46
CA SER A 407 27.87 22.46 7.66
C SER A 407 28.23 23.91 8.02
N GLY A 408 27.25 24.70 8.50
CA GLY A 408 27.41 26.15 8.69
C GLY A 408 27.40 26.95 7.39
N ASP A 409 27.18 26.29 6.24
CA ASP A 409 27.16 26.93 4.94
C ASP A 409 25.80 27.61 4.70
N LEU A 410 25.83 28.91 4.38
CA LEU A 410 24.63 29.68 4.09
C LEU A 410 24.22 29.51 2.62
N THR A 411 23.05 28.94 2.42
CA THR A 411 22.50 28.55 1.12
C THR A 411 21.16 29.23 0.84
N VAL A 412 20.55 28.89 -0.30
CA VAL A 412 19.16 29.23 -0.58
C VAL A 412 18.35 27.95 -0.42
N LEU A 413 17.51 27.91 0.62
CA LEU A 413 16.64 26.77 0.90
C LEU A 413 15.40 26.85 0.03
N THR A 414 15.04 25.75 -0.63
CA THR A 414 13.86 25.67 -1.50
C THR A 414 12.87 24.62 -1.01
N ASP A 415 11.59 24.93 -1.15
CA ASP A 415 10.51 23.94 -1.04
C ASP A 415 10.42 23.12 -2.34
N HIS A 416 9.89 21.91 -2.24
CA HIS A 416 9.69 21.00 -3.37
C HIS A 416 8.32 20.38 -3.32
N ASP A 417 7.74 20.13 -4.50
CA ASP A 417 6.53 19.32 -4.62
C ASP A 417 6.97 17.86 -4.71
N ASP A 418 6.62 17.08 -3.69
CA ASP A 418 7.06 15.69 -3.55
C ASP A 418 6.28 14.75 -4.46
N TRP A 419 5.03 15.11 -4.77
CA TRP A 419 4.09 14.21 -5.46
C TRP A 419 4.53 13.78 -6.86
N PRO A 420 5.09 14.65 -7.73
CA PRO A 420 5.63 14.22 -9.01
C PRO A 420 6.80 13.23 -8.92
N ARG A 421 7.47 13.17 -7.76
CA ARG A 421 8.56 12.20 -7.52
C ARG A 421 8.02 10.90 -6.95
N ILE A 422 7.07 10.98 -6.01
CA ILE A 422 6.28 9.83 -5.54
C ILE A 422 5.62 9.10 -6.71
N ASP A 423 4.95 9.83 -7.61
CA ASP A 423 4.26 9.29 -8.79
C ASP A 423 5.21 8.49 -9.70
N ARG A 424 6.40 9.04 -9.98
CA ARG A 424 7.45 8.32 -10.75
C ARG A 424 8.12 7.19 -9.97
N GLY A 425 7.98 7.24 -8.65
CA GLY A 425 8.55 6.30 -7.70
C GLY A 425 7.69 5.07 -7.50
N LEU A 426 6.39 5.11 -7.85
CA LEU A 426 5.53 3.94 -8.01
C LEU A 426 6.11 3.12 -9.17
N PRO A 427 6.88 2.06 -8.91
CA PRO A 427 7.62 1.42 -9.99
C PRO A 427 6.70 0.41 -10.65
N ALA A 428 6.86 0.22 -11.96
CA ALA A 428 6.24 -0.89 -12.67
C ALA A 428 6.37 -2.19 -11.85
N ALA A 429 5.24 -2.77 -11.44
CA ALA A 429 5.14 -4.17 -11.11
C ALA A 429 5.70 -4.90 -12.33
N VAL A 430 6.97 -5.28 -12.26
CA VAL A 430 7.60 -6.08 -13.31
C VAL A 430 6.73 -7.31 -13.43
N GLY A 431 6.06 -7.45 -14.57
CA GLY A 431 4.93 -8.35 -14.79
C GLY A 431 4.99 -9.61 -13.95
N LEU A 432 3.91 -9.87 -13.20
CA LEU A 432 3.76 -11.06 -12.36
C LEU A 432 4.30 -12.27 -13.13
N PRO A 433 5.40 -12.91 -12.71
CA PRO A 433 6.15 -13.75 -13.61
C PRO A 433 5.40 -15.06 -13.83
N LEU A 434 4.77 -15.20 -15.00
CA LEU A 434 4.56 -16.50 -15.64
C LEU A 434 5.89 -17.01 -16.22
N GLY A 435 6.86 -17.32 -15.36
CA GLY A 435 8.08 -18.04 -15.79
C GLY A 435 9.33 -17.80 -14.96
N GLU A 436 9.96 -18.90 -14.53
CA GLU A 436 11.27 -18.92 -13.90
C GLU A 436 12.36 -18.38 -14.86
N GLY A 437 12.92 -17.19 -14.59
CA GLY A 437 14.16 -16.80 -15.24
C GLY A 437 14.56 -15.32 -15.17
N ASN A 438 15.65 -15.06 -14.44
CA ASN A 438 16.53 -13.89 -14.50
C ASN A 438 15.97 -12.52 -14.05
N TRP A 439 16.08 -12.31 -12.73
CA TRP A 439 16.05 -11.00 -12.09
C TRP A 439 17.35 -10.21 -12.38
N SER A 440 17.23 -8.98 -12.89
CA SER A 440 18.32 -8.01 -12.90
C SER A 440 18.05 -6.97 -11.81
N PRO A 441 18.88 -6.89 -10.75
CA PRO A 441 18.69 -5.94 -9.66
C PRO A 441 19.34 -4.61 -10.03
N TRP A 442 18.69 -3.78 -10.85
CA TRP A 442 19.25 -2.45 -11.16
C TRP A 442 18.17 -1.40 -11.42
N ILE A 443 17.96 -0.54 -10.41
CA ILE A 443 17.56 0.86 -10.57
C ILE A 443 18.52 1.64 -9.64
N GLY A 444 19.52 2.32 -10.19
CA GLY A 444 20.44 3.18 -9.40
C GLY A 444 19.90 4.61 -9.23
N PRO A 445 20.50 5.49 -8.41
CA PRO A 445 21.50 5.26 -7.39
C PRO A 445 20.88 5.32 -5.99
N LEU A 446 20.79 4.16 -5.33
CA LEU A 446 21.06 4.07 -3.90
C LEU A 446 22.18 3.04 -3.80
N ASP A 447 23.41 3.47 -4.08
CA ASP A 447 24.59 2.61 -3.94
C ASP A 447 24.82 2.20 -2.47
N GLU A 448 24.09 2.81 -1.53
CA GLU A 448 23.98 2.42 -0.12
C GLU A 448 22.53 2.59 0.40
N PRO A 449 22.09 1.79 1.39
CA PRO A 449 20.81 2.04 2.08
C PRO A 449 20.79 3.47 2.66
N VAL A 450 19.64 4.15 2.56
CA VAL A 450 19.42 5.42 3.26
C VAL A 450 19.25 5.05 4.73
N ARG A 451 20.19 5.47 5.56
CA ARG A 451 20.24 5.17 7.00
C ARG A 451 19.82 6.42 7.77
N GLU A 452 18.81 6.31 8.62
CA GLU A 452 18.17 7.43 9.34
C GLU A 452 18.76 7.72 10.72
#